data_AF-A0A843EZR7-F1
#
_entry.id   AF-A0A843EZR7-F1
#
_cell.length_a   1.000
_cell.length_b   1.000
_cell.length_c   1.000
_cell.angle_alpha   90.00
_cell.angle_beta   90.00
_cell.angle_gamma   90.00
#
_symmetry.space_group_name_H-M   'P 1'
#
loop_
_entity.id
_entity.type
_entity.pdbx_description
1 polymer ?
#
loop_
_entity_poly.entity_id
_entity_poly.type
_entity_poly.pdbx_seq_one_letter_code
_entity_poly.pdbx_strand_id
1 'polypeptide(L)'
;MKFKKSLLIACLIIFLFSIASVSANEIDDVAFTAEDNEIIAVDEDSSVENMDEILTESSQENVIEADAEDDGTFSALQKKINDAEEGTVITLDKDYTYDEGFSKRGIRINKNLTINGNGHTLDGLSQSRIFLVRYGLIDNNHVVLNNIKFTNGNTDLYGGAIFNYGNLTVNNCVFTNNYAKYCGGAINSVG
;
A
#
# COMPACT_ATOMS: atom_id res chain seq x y z
N MET A 1 24.28 -2.54 -46.10
CA MET A 1 24.45 -2.27 -44.64
C MET A 1 23.94 -0.89 -44.16
N LYS A 2 23.60 0.07 -45.03
CA LYS A 2 23.15 1.42 -44.60
C LYS A 2 21.71 1.48 -44.02
N PHE A 3 20.82 0.58 -44.45
CA PHE A 3 19.43 0.53 -43.96
C PHE A 3 19.29 0.12 -42.49
N LYS A 4 20.09 -0.84 -42.01
CA LYS A 4 20.03 -1.29 -40.60
C LYS A 4 20.46 -0.21 -39.61
N LYS A 5 21.44 0.62 -39.97
CA LYS A 5 21.87 1.76 -39.15
C LYS A 5 20.80 2.85 -39.09
N SER A 6 20.13 3.13 -40.22
CA SER A 6 19.02 4.10 -40.26
C SER A 6 17.81 3.67 -39.44
N LEU A 7 17.49 2.37 -39.42
CA LEU A 7 16.38 1.83 -38.63
C LEU A 7 16.69 1.84 -37.13
N LEU A 8 17.92 1.50 -36.74
CA LEU A 8 18.35 1.59 -35.33
C LEU A 8 18.29 3.02 -34.80
N ILE A 9 18.71 4.00 -35.60
CA ILE A 9 18.65 5.42 -35.22
C ILE A 9 17.19 5.87 -35.05
N ALA A 10 16.29 5.44 -35.94
CA ALA A 10 14.86 5.76 -35.82
C ALA A 10 14.23 5.15 -34.55
N CYS A 11 14.55 3.90 -34.20
CA CYS A 11 14.07 3.28 -32.96
C CYS A 11 14.63 3.96 -31.70
N LEU A 12 15.88 4.43 -31.73
CA LEU A 12 16.49 5.14 -30.61
C LEU A 12 15.83 6.50 -30.36
N ILE A 13 15.45 7.21 -31.43
CA ILE A 13 14.76 8.50 -31.34
C ILE A 13 13.34 8.34 -30.77
N ILE A 14 12.63 7.25 -31.12
CA ILE A 14 11.29 6.97 -30.58
C ILE A 14 11.34 6.69 -29.06
N PHE A 15 12.39 6.01 -28.57
CA PHE A 15 12.60 5.79 -27.13
C PHE A 15 12.93 7.09 -26.36
N LEU A 16 13.55 8.07 -27.01
CA LEU A 16 13.88 9.36 -26.40
C LEU A 16 12.66 10.26 -26.16
N PHE A 17 11.57 10.06 -26.93
CA PHE A 17 10.32 10.83 -26.76
C PHE A 17 9.31 10.19 -25.81
N SER A 18 9.51 8.94 -25.36
CA SER A 18 8.63 8.29 -24.39
C SER A 18 8.94 8.62 -22.92
N ILE A 19 10.01 9.37 -22.66
CA ILE A 19 10.35 9.84 -21.31
C ILE A 19 9.75 11.24 -21.13
N ALA A 20 8.43 11.30 -21.03
CA ALA A 20 7.77 12.51 -20.53
C ALA A 20 8.25 12.75 -19.08
N SER A 21 8.57 14.01 -18.80
CA SER A 21 9.24 14.52 -17.61
C SER A 21 8.74 13.96 -16.27
N VAL A 22 9.67 13.50 -15.42
CA VAL A 22 9.52 13.58 -13.96
C VAL A 22 10.19 14.89 -13.54
N SER A 23 9.41 15.87 -13.07
CA SER A 23 9.95 17.03 -12.36
C SER A 23 9.85 16.77 -10.86
N ALA A 24 10.98 16.70 -10.18
CA ALA A 24 11.03 16.94 -8.75
C ALA A 24 11.02 18.46 -8.55
N ASN A 25 9.99 18.99 -7.91
CA ASN A 25 10.06 20.35 -7.38
C ASN A 25 10.90 20.29 -6.11
N GLU A 26 11.99 21.05 -6.07
CA GLU A 26 12.66 21.38 -4.81
C GLU A 26 11.67 22.17 -3.95
N ILE A 27 11.46 21.75 -2.71
CA ILE A 27 10.76 22.56 -1.71
C ILE A 27 11.83 23.45 -1.09
N ASP A 28 11.68 24.76 -1.23
CA ASP A 28 12.52 25.75 -0.53
C ASP A 28 12.44 25.49 0.97
N ASP A 29 13.59 25.21 1.59
CA ASP A 29 13.75 25.10 3.04
C ASP A 29 13.44 26.47 3.68
N VAL A 30 12.19 26.67 4.08
CA VAL A 30 11.81 27.81 4.91
C VAL A 30 12.25 27.54 6.34
N ALA A 31 13.41 28.10 6.69
CA ALA A 31 13.87 28.17 8.07
C ALA A 31 12.83 28.91 8.93
N PHE A 32 12.21 28.20 9.88
CA PHE A 32 11.29 28.78 10.84
C PHE A 32 12.08 29.45 11.96
N THR A 33 12.24 30.78 11.91
CA THR A 33 12.66 31.57 13.06
C THR A 33 11.43 31.91 13.90
N ALA A 34 11.39 31.41 15.13
CA ALA A 34 10.43 31.82 16.14
C ALA A 34 10.63 33.30 16.48
N GLU A 35 9.56 34.09 16.48
CA GLU A 35 9.14 34.87 17.65
C GLU A 35 7.80 35.61 17.43
N ASP A 36 7.08 35.67 18.54
CA ASP A 36 6.00 36.58 18.94
C ASP A 36 4.51 36.25 18.75
N ASN A 37 3.97 35.86 19.92
CA ASN A 37 2.59 35.77 20.38
C ASN A 37 1.73 37.00 20.08
N GLU A 38 0.51 36.76 19.60
CA GLU A 38 -0.68 37.38 20.15
C GLU A 38 -1.85 36.38 20.14
N ILE A 39 -2.36 36.08 21.35
CA ILE A 39 -3.44 35.13 21.68
C ILE A 39 -4.78 35.89 21.47
N ILE A 40 -5.89 35.37 20.90
CA ILE A 40 -6.92 34.50 21.52
C ILE A 40 -8.05 34.30 20.48
N ALA A 41 -8.42 33.05 20.21
CA ALA A 41 -9.80 32.56 20.29
C ALA A 41 -9.75 31.03 20.39
N VAL A 42 -10.27 30.53 21.51
CA VAL A 42 -10.36 29.11 21.86
C VAL A 42 -11.42 28.46 20.99
N ASP A 43 -11.03 27.48 20.18
CA ASP A 43 -11.91 26.38 19.81
C ASP A 43 -11.19 25.09 20.22
N GLU A 44 -11.82 24.36 21.14
CA GLU A 44 -11.35 23.07 21.64
C GLU A 44 -11.36 22.04 20.50
N ASP A 45 -10.19 21.71 19.96
CA ASP A 45 -9.96 20.39 19.36
C ASP A 45 -8.64 19.83 19.89
N SER A 46 -8.70 19.35 21.12
CA SER A 46 -7.63 18.66 21.81
C SER A 46 -7.62 17.18 21.43
N SER A 47 -7.10 16.85 20.24
CA SER A 47 -6.62 15.50 19.98
C SER A 47 -5.09 15.50 19.93
N VAL A 48 -4.48 15.66 21.10
CA VAL A 48 -3.10 15.23 21.32
C VAL A 48 -3.09 13.71 21.20
N GLU A 49 -2.41 13.23 20.16
CA GLU A 49 -2.09 11.81 19.99
C GLU A 49 -1.33 11.32 21.23
N ASN A 50 -2.00 10.55 22.07
CA ASN A 50 -1.29 9.73 23.05
C ASN A 50 -0.91 8.41 22.37
N MET A 51 0.37 8.34 22.06
CA MET A 51 1.12 7.11 21.86
C MET A 51 0.98 6.24 23.11
N ASP A 52 0.79 4.95 22.87
CA ASP A 52 0.76 3.81 23.80
C ASP A 52 -0.57 3.41 24.46
N GLU A 53 -0.93 2.16 24.12
CA GLU A 53 -1.76 1.21 24.86
C GLU A 53 -3.29 1.32 24.78
N ILE A 54 -3.89 0.58 23.83
CA ILE A 54 -5.06 -0.25 24.14
C ILE A 54 -4.90 -1.63 23.47
N LEU A 55 -4.31 -2.56 24.20
CA LEU A 55 -4.69 -3.97 24.14
C LEU A 55 -6.00 -4.11 24.93
N THR A 56 -7.13 -4.21 24.25
CA THR A 56 -8.32 -4.88 24.80
C THR A 56 -8.88 -5.82 23.75
N GLU A 57 -8.54 -7.10 23.93
CA GLU A 57 -9.47 -8.16 23.57
C GLU A 57 -10.78 -7.93 24.34
N SER A 58 -11.89 -7.92 23.62
CA SER A 58 -13.18 -8.31 24.18
C SER A 58 -13.82 -9.30 23.22
N SER A 59 -13.70 -10.57 23.60
CA SER A 59 -14.63 -11.65 23.22
C SER A 59 -16.04 -11.24 23.66
N GLN A 60 -17.16 -11.55 23.00
CA GLN A 60 -17.52 -12.44 21.91
C GLN A 60 -18.96 -12.05 21.56
N GLU A 61 -19.33 -11.95 20.28
CA GLU A 61 -20.52 -12.67 19.83
C GLU A 61 -20.09 -13.61 18.71
N ASN A 62 -20.16 -14.88 19.09
CA ASN A 62 -19.83 -16.05 18.32
C ASN A 62 -20.90 -16.23 17.24
N VAL A 63 -20.77 -15.55 16.11
CA VAL A 63 -21.27 -16.13 14.86
C VAL A 63 -20.16 -17.06 14.41
N ILE A 64 -20.45 -18.35 14.47
CA ILE A 64 -19.67 -19.36 13.76
C ILE A 64 -19.83 -18.98 12.28
N GLU A 65 -18.98 -18.11 11.77
CA GLU A 65 -18.78 -18.01 10.32
C GLU A 65 -18.13 -19.33 9.93
N ALA A 66 -18.97 -20.26 9.50
CA ALA A 66 -18.55 -21.45 8.79
C ALA A 66 -17.41 -21.03 7.85
N ASP A 67 -16.22 -21.64 8.02
CA ASP A 67 -14.98 -21.37 7.29
C ASP A 67 -15.21 -20.42 6.13
N ALA A 68 -15.08 -19.10 6.40
CA ALA A 68 -15.40 -18.08 5.40
C ALA A 68 -14.68 -18.47 4.11
N GLU A 69 -15.48 -18.85 3.11
CA GLU A 69 -15.00 -19.43 1.88
C GLU A 69 -14.06 -18.39 1.25
N ASP A 70 -12.95 -18.84 0.65
CA ASP A 70 -12.04 -17.95 -0.07
C ASP A 70 -12.78 -17.42 -1.31
N ASP A 71 -13.60 -16.39 -1.12
CA ASP A 71 -14.57 -15.84 -2.05
C ASP A 71 -13.98 -14.74 -2.95
N GLY A 72 -12.66 -14.51 -2.85
CA GLY A 72 -11.98 -13.48 -3.62
C GLY A 72 -12.20 -12.07 -3.06
N THR A 73 -12.56 -11.92 -1.78
CA THR A 73 -12.68 -10.61 -1.14
C THR A 73 -11.43 -10.20 -0.37
N PHE A 74 -11.27 -8.90 -0.10
CA PHE A 74 -10.21 -8.43 0.80
C PHE A 74 -10.39 -8.98 2.21
N SER A 75 -11.63 -9.15 2.68
CA SER A 75 -11.94 -9.88 3.92
C SER A 75 -11.38 -11.31 3.92
N ALA A 76 -11.62 -12.10 2.87
CA ALA A 76 -11.08 -13.45 2.76
C ALA A 76 -9.54 -13.47 2.72
N LEU A 77 -8.91 -12.58 1.96
CA LEU A 77 -7.44 -12.49 1.90
C LEU A 77 -6.85 -12.04 3.25
N GLN A 78 -7.50 -11.10 3.94
CA GLN A 78 -7.10 -10.69 5.28
C GLN A 78 -7.15 -11.86 6.27
N LYS A 79 -8.20 -12.69 6.21
CA LYS A 79 -8.30 -13.91 7.02
C LYS A 79 -7.16 -14.89 6.71
N LYS A 80 -6.89 -15.14 5.43
CA LYS A 80 -5.78 -16.00 4.97
C LYS A 80 -4.42 -15.52 5.50
N ILE A 81 -4.18 -14.21 5.53
CA ILE A 81 -2.97 -13.61 6.10
C ILE A 81 -2.94 -13.76 7.63
N ASN A 82 -4.08 -13.57 8.32
CA ASN A 82 -4.17 -13.70 9.76
C ASN A 82 -3.90 -15.13 10.22
N ASP A 83 -4.47 -16.12 9.53
CA ASP A 83 -4.35 -17.55 9.84
C ASP A 83 -2.97 -18.13 9.47
N ALA A 84 -2.23 -17.49 8.56
CA ALA A 84 -0.90 -17.93 8.16
C ALA A 84 0.12 -17.79 9.29
N GLU A 85 0.96 -18.83 9.46
CA GLU A 85 2.13 -18.77 10.33
C GLU A 85 3.17 -17.79 9.76
N GLU A 86 4.04 -17.30 10.65
CA GLU A 86 5.12 -16.40 10.24
C GLU A 86 6.11 -17.09 9.28
N GLY A 87 6.53 -16.37 8.24
CA GLY A 87 7.40 -16.88 7.17
C GLY A 87 6.65 -17.64 6.06
N THR A 88 5.33 -17.79 6.17
CA THR A 88 4.53 -18.52 5.16
C THR A 88 4.58 -17.86 3.78
N VAL A 89 4.57 -18.70 2.74
CA VAL A 89 4.34 -18.30 1.35
C VAL A 89 2.86 -18.51 1.00
N ILE A 90 2.12 -17.42 0.83
CA ILE A 90 0.75 -17.43 0.31
C ILE A 90 0.82 -17.32 -1.21
N THR A 91 0.21 -18.27 -1.92
CA THR A 91 0.05 -18.18 -3.39
C THR A 91 -1.39 -17.85 -3.71
N LEU A 92 -1.62 -16.79 -4.48
CA LEU A 92 -2.94 -16.43 -4.97
C LEU A 92 -3.30 -17.34 -6.15
N ASP A 93 -4.53 -17.85 -6.14
CA ASP A 93 -5.12 -18.70 -7.18
C ASP A 93 -6.31 -18.02 -7.88
N LYS A 94 -6.64 -16.80 -7.47
CA LYS A 94 -7.70 -15.96 -8.00
C LYS A 94 -7.40 -14.49 -7.76
N ASP A 95 -8.19 -13.65 -8.41
CA ASP A 95 -8.21 -12.21 -8.15
C ASP A 95 -8.96 -11.93 -6.85
N TYR A 96 -8.54 -10.89 -6.12
CA TYR A 96 -9.21 -10.42 -4.92
C TYR A 96 -9.65 -8.97 -5.08
N THR A 97 -10.83 -8.65 -4.59
CA THR A 97 -11.43 -7.31 -4.72
C THR A 97 -11.92 -6.76 -3.39
N TYR A 98 -11.94 -5.45 -3.26
CA TYR A 98 -12.59 -4.78 -2.13
C TYR A 98 -14.04 -5.25 -1.97
N ASP A 99 -14.42 -5.61 -0.74
CA ASP A 99 -15.79 -5.91 -0.32
C ASP A 99 -16.36 -4.76 0.53
N GLU A 100 -17.68 -4.54 0.40
CA GLU A 100 -18.37 -3.45 1.08
C GLU A 100 -18.20 -3.55 2.61
N GLY A 101 -17.78 -2.44 3.24
CA GLY A 101 -17.53 -2.40 4.68
C GLY A 101 -16.11 -2.78 5.08
N PHE A 102 -15.28 -3.31 4.17
CA PHE A 102 -13.88 -3.56 4.45
C PHE A 102 -13.12 -2.25 4.76
N SER A 103 -12.04 -2.36 5.54
CA SER A 103 -11.26 -1.22 6.00
C SER A 103 -10.66 -0.43 4.83
N LYS A 104 -10.92 0.88 4.80
CA LYS A 104 -10.27 1.81 3.84
C LYS A 104 -8.75 1.92 4.03
N ARG A 105 -8.22 1.45 5.16
CA ARG A 105 -6.77 1.42 5.42
C ARG A 105 -6.05 0.33 4.62
N GLY A 106 -6.79 -0.63 4.05
CA GLY A 106 -6.27 -1.78 3.32
C GLY A 106 -6.01 -2.99 4.20
N ILE A 107 -5.70 -4.10 3.54
CA ILE A 107 -5.33 -5.38 4.13
C ILE A 107 -4.03 -5.19 4.92
N ARG A 108 -4.07 -5.51 6.21
CA ARG A 108 -2.95 -5.36 7.14
C ARG A 108 -2.03 -6.58 7.07
N ILE A 109 -0.74 -6.31 6.94
CA ILE A 109 0.34 -7.30 7.07
C ILE A 109 1.28 -6.83 8.18
N ASN A 110 1.47 -7.66 9.22
CA ASN A 110 2.24 -7.34 10.42
C ASN A 110 3.15 -8.50 10.87
N LYS A 111 3.48 -9.41 9.96
CA LYS A 111 4.33 -10.60 10.19
C LYS A 111 5.15 -10.89 8.94
N ASN A 112 6.27 -11.60 9.09
CA ASN A 112 7.05 -12.04 7.94
C ASN A 112 6.17 -12.91 7.04
N LEU A 113 6.08 -12.60 5.76
CA LEU A 113 5.38 -13.45 4.79
C LEU A 113 5.78 -13.12 3.36
N THR A 114 5.56 -14.08 2.47
CA THR A 114 5.63 -13.87 1.02
C THR A 114 4.25 -14.05 0.41
N ILE A 115 3.82 -13.13 -0.46
CA ILE A 115 2.64 -13.30 -1.32
C ILE A 115 3.09 -13.44 -2.77
N ASN A 116 2.85 -14.61 -3.35
CA ASN A 116 3.01 -14.87 -4.77
C ASN A 116 1.67 -14.67 -5.46
N GLY A 117 1.54 -13.58 -6.20
CA GLY A 117 0.32 -13.21 -6.92
C GLY A 117 0.01 -14.07 -8.13
N ASN A 118 0.98 -14.79 -8.69
CA ASN A 118 0.79 -15.60 -9.91
C ASN A 118 0.12 -14.84 -11.08
N GLY A 119 0.27 -13.51 -11.14
CA GLY A 119 -0.33 -12.64 -12.15
C GLY A 119 -1.78 -12.21 -11.84
N HIS A 120 -2.32 -12.61 -10.68
CA HIS A 120 -3.64 -12.21 -10.21
C HIS A 120 -3.71 -10.76 -9.75
N THR A 121 -4.93 -10.26 -9.74
CA THR A 121 -5.27 -8.88 -9.45
C THR A 121 -5.72 -8.72 -8.02
N LEU A 122 -5.25 -7.66 -7.36
CA LEU A 122 -5.82 -7.10 -6.15
C LEU A 122 -6.45 -5.75 -6.53
N ASP A 123 -7.78 -5.66 -6.50
CA ASP A 123 -8.54 -4.49 -6.94
C ASP A 123 -9.17 -3.75 -5.75
N GLY A 124 -8.71 -2.52 -5.48
CA GLY A 124 -9.27 -1.67 -4.44
C GLY A 124 -10.63 -1.06 -4.79
N LEU A 125 -11.12 -1.23 -6.03
CA LEU A 125 -12.36 -0.69 -6.58
C LEU A 125 -12.53 0.83 -6.37
N SER A 126 -11.43 1.56 -6.21
CA SER A 126 -11.39 2.97 -5.80
C SER A 126 -11.99 3.26 -4.42
N GLN A 127 -12.19 2.23 -3.59
CA GLN A 127 -12.80 2.32 -2.27
C GLN A 127 -11.79 2.25 -1.11
N SER A 128 -10.64 1.60 -1.33
CA SER A 128 -9.62 1.44 -0.28
C SER A 128 -8.20 1.46 -0.80
N ARG A 129 -7.25 1.70 0.11
CA ARG A 129 -5.89 1.20 -0.05
C ARG A 129 -5.92 -0.32 -0.15
N ILE A 130 -4.96 -0.94 -0.84
CA ILE A 130 -4.90 -2.40 -0.97
C ILE A 130 -4.14 -3.01 0.22
N PHE A 131 -2.87 -2.63 0.44
CA PHE A 131 -2.06 -3.13 1.56
C PHE A 131 -1.57 -2.04 2.51
N LEU A 132 -1.60 -2.36 3.80
CA LEU A 132 -0.93 -1.65 4.88
C LEU A 132 0.09 -2.59 5.53
N VAL A 133 1.36 -2.40 5.23
CA VAL A 133 2.45 -3.16 5.85
C VAL A 133 2.90 -2.42 7.10
N ARG A 134 2.87 -3.08 8.26
CA ARG A 134 3.29 -2.54 9.56
C ARG A 134 4.55 -3.22 10.05
N TYR A 135 5.25 -2.60 11.00
CA TYR A 135 6.24 -3.31 11.80
C TYR A 135 5.60 -4.56 12.43
N GLY A 136 6.36 -5.65 12.47
CA GLY A 136 5.97 -6.84 13.20
C GLY A 136 6.37 -6.74 14.66
N LEU A 137 5.97 -7.73 15.47
CA LEU A 137 6.38 -7.83 16.87
C LEU A 137 7.87 -8.14 17.04
N ILE A 138 8.52 -8.61 15.97
CA ILE A 138 9.96 -8.87 15.90
C ILE A 138 10.63 -7.87 14.96
N ASP A 139 11.81 -7.39 15.35
CA ASP A 139 12.57 -6.27 14.76
C ASP A 139 13.11 -6.53 13.32
N ASN A 140 12.56 -7.48 12.59
CA ASN A 140 12.99 -7.86 11.26
C ASN A 140 11.83 -8.19 10.30
N ASN A 141 10.62 -7.67 10.55
CA ASN A 141 9.48 -7.92 9.68
C ASN A 141 9.76 -7.56 8.21
N HIS A 142 9.77 -8.57 7.34
CA HIS A 142 10.03 -8.52 5.93
C HIS A 142 8.87 -9.16 5.15
N VAL A 143 8.21 -8.33 4.35
CA VAL A 143 7.15 -8.74 3.45
C VAL A 143 7.68 -8.79 2.03
N VAL A 144 7.41 -9.88 1.33
CA VAL A 144 7.78 -10.03 -0.09
C VAL A 144 6.51 -10.18 -0.93
N LEU A 145 6.34 -9.31 -1.92
CA LEU A 145 5.20 -9.31 -2.84
C LEU A 145 5.70 -9.59 -4.25
N ASN A 146 5.26 -10.70 -4.85
CA ASN A 146 5.75 -11.17 -6.15
C ASN A 146 4.61 -11.29 -7.16
N ASN A 147 4.77 -10.75 -8.37
CA ASN A 147 3.88 -11.00 -9.51
C ASN A 147 2.39 -10.73 -9.22
N ILE A 148 2.10 -9.58 -8.60
CA ILE A 148 0.74 -9.12 -8.28
C ILE A 148 0.39 -7.91 -9.15
N LYS A 149 -0.86 -7.82 -9.61
CA LYS A 149 -1.40 -6.60 -10.22
C LYS A 149 -2.23 -5.84 -9.19
N PHE A 150 -1.74 -4.67 -8.78
CA PHE A 150 -2.45 -3.75 -7.89
C PHE A 150 -3.23 -2.74 -8.71
N THR A 151 -4.55 -2.73 -8.60
CA THR A 151 -5.38 -1.81 -9.36
C THR A 151 -6.38 -1.06 -8.51
N ASN A 152 -6.68 0.19 -8.92
CA ASN A 152 -7.71 1.04 -8.34
C ASN A 152 -7.62 1.20 -6.80
N GLY A 153 -6.43 1.11 -6.22
CA GLY A 153 -6.21 1.48 -4.82
C GLY A 153 -6.41 2.99 -4.63
N ASN A 154 -7.19 3.39 -3.64
CA ASN A 154 -7.54 4.79 -3.41
C ASN A 154 -7.54 5.13 -1.92
N THR A 155 -6.87 6.23 -1.56
CA THR A 155 -6.86 6.73 -0.18
C THR A 155 -6.68 8.24 -0.12
N ASP A 156 -7.31 8.87 0.86
CA ASP A 156 -7.06 10.27 1.21
C ASP A 156 -5.75 10.46 2.00
N LEU A 157 -4.98 9.39 2.23
CA LEU A 157 -3.71 9.39 2.97
C LEU A 157 -2.50 9.17 2.03
N TYR A 158 -1.56 8.33 2.45
CA TYR A 158 -0.35 7.93 1.71
C TYR A 158 -0.53 6.54 1.09
N GLY A 159 0.12 6.28 -0.05
CA GLY A 159 0.23 4.94 -0.64
C GLY A 159 -1.12 4.41 -1.14
N GLY A 160 -1.50 4.72 -2.37
CA GLY A 160 -2.81 4.36 -2.92
C GLY A 160 -3.04 2.86 -3.02
N ALA A 161 -2.03 2.11 -3.47
CA ALA A 161 -2.03 0.66 -3.38
C ALA A 161 -1.43 0.18 -2.07
N ILE A 162 -0.20 0.62 -1.76
CA ILE A 162 0.60 0.09 -0.65
C ILE A 162 1.11 1.25 0.19
N PHE A 163 0.86 1.18 1.49
CA PHE A 163 1.56 2.00 2.46
C PHE A 163 2.39 1.09 3.37
N ASN A 164 3.70 1.32 3.38
CA ASN A 164 4.67 0.48 4.06
C ASN A 164 5.36 1.22 5.20
N TYR A 165 5.23 0.69 6.40
CA TYR A 165 6.03 1.06 7.57
C TYR A 165 7.20 0.09 7.82
N GLY A 166 7.18 -1.14 7.29
CA GLY A 166 8.19 -2.17 7.58
C GLY A 166 9.23 -2.36 6.46
N ASN A 167 9.87 -3.53 6.40
CA ASN A 167 10.70 -3.91 5.26
C ASN A 167 9.83 -4.58 4.19
N LEU A 168 9.85 -4.03 2.97
CA LEU A 168 9.05 -4.49 1.85
C LEU A 168 9.92 -4.74 0.62
N THR A 169 9.80 -5.92 0.03
CA THR A 169 10.31 -6.21 -1.31
C THR A 169 9.15 -6.43 -2.27
N VAL A 170 9.14 -5.71 -3.39
CA VAL A 170 8.12 -5.82 -4.44
C VAL A 170 8.78 -6.25 -5.74
N ASN A 171 8.47 -7.45 -6.23
CA ASN A 171 9.07 -8.03 -7.43
C ASN A 171 8.02 -8.30 -8.50
N ASN A 172 8.28 -7.84 -9.73
CA ASN A 172 7.46 -8.14 -10.91
C ASN A 172 5.96 -7.80 -10.73
N CYS A 173 5.65 -6.79 -9.91
CA CYS A 173 4.28 -6.33 -9.71
C CYS A 173 3.93 -5.20 -10.68
N VAL A 174 2.64 -5.05 -10.97
CA VAL A 174 2.09 -3.98 -11.80
C VAL A 174 1.18 -3.11 -10.96
N PHE A 175 1.27 -1.79 -11.11
CA PHE A 175 0.43 -0.82 -10.40
C PHE A 175 -0.33 0.03 -11.41
N THR A 176 -1.66 -0.09 -11.41
CA THR A 176 -2.55 0.58 -12.38
C THR A 176 -3.60 1.41 -11.65
N ASN A 177 -3.82 2.66 -12.05
CA ASN A 177 -4.90 3.51 -11.53
C ASN A 177 -4.96 3.62 -10.00
N ASN A 178 -3.81 3.58 -9.33
CA ASN A 178 -3.74 3.79 -7.88
C ASN A 178 -3.57 5.28 -7.58
N TYR A 179 -4.28 5.77 -6.58
CA TYR A 179 -4.29 7.18 -6.19
C TYR A 179 -4.14 7.33 -4.67
N ALA A 180 -3.33 8.32 -4.28
CA ALA A 180 -3.22 8.82 -2.91
C ALA A 180 -3.26 10.34 -2.93
N LYS A 181 -4.01 10.94 -2.00
CA LYS A 181 -4.13 12.40 -1.91
C LYS A 181 -2.83 13.11 -1.52
N TYR A 182 -2.04 12.52 -0.62
CA TYR A 182 -0.80 13.16 -0.13
C TYR A 182 0.43 12.71 -0.92
N CYS A 183 0.97 11.53 -0.64
CA CYS A 183 2.21 11.04 -1.28
C CYS A 183 2.11 9.57 -1.68
N GLY A 184 2.87 9.19 -2.70
CA GLY A 184 3.00 7.81 -3.15
C GLY A 184 1.72 7.31 -3.81
N GLY A 185 1.38 7.86 -4.99
CA GLY A 185 0.14 7.54 -5.71
C GLY A 185 -0.15 6.04 -5.78
N ALA A 186 0.88 5.21 -5.99
CA ALA A 186 0.79 3.76 -5.78
C ALA A 186 1.41 3.30 -4.46
N ILE A 187 2.69 3.59 -4.24
CA ILE A 187 3.43 3.11 -3.06
C ILE A 187 3.99 4.29 -2.28
N ASN A 188 3.80 4.29 -0.96
CA ASN A 188 4.57 5.10 -0.03
C ASN A 188 5.26 4.17 0.98
N SER A 189 6.55 4.41 1.25
CA SER A 189 7.34 3.62 2.19
C SER A 189 8.06 4.54 3.16
N VAL A 190 8.01 4.23 4.45
CA VAL A 190 8.69 4.96 5.54
C VAL A 190 9.55 4.05 6.44
N GLY A 191 9.62 2.75 6.12
CA GLY A 191 10.52 1.77 6.75
C GLY A 191 11.82 1.56 5.98
#